data_AF-A0A1C3K9P7-F1
#
_entry.id   AF-A0A1C3K9P7-F1
#
_cell.length_a   1.000
_cell.length_b   1.000
_cell.length_c   1.000
_cell.angle_alpha   90.00
_cell.angle_beta   90.00
_cell.angle_gamma   90.00
#
_symmetry.space_group_name_H-M   'P 1'
#
loop_
_entity.id
_entity.type
_entity.pdbx_description
1 polymer ?
#
loop_
_entity_poly.entity_id
_entity_poly.type
_entity_poly.pdbx_seq_one_letter_code
_entity_poly.pdbx_strand_id
1 'polypeptide(L)'
;EMNNTLNLLANYPTVADTEPESYELAEEVHNIQLDDLVFRVNQMWHETVENMIQRYTAYAEEHNIDESCRDEMWNQGWYRYLYSIHGDLNYFLHDEHLSLETREQLAEELIRGAKEDFLWFLNMVKEEWDRIHQSEIIVDV
;
A
#
# COMPACT_ATOMS: atom_id res chain seq x y z
N GLU A 1 13.13 11.87 -7.70
CA GLU A 1 13.46 10.49 -7.33
C GLU A 1 12.45 9.99 -6.28
N MET A 2 11.83 8.83 -6.47
CA MET A 2 10.71 8.30 -5.64
C MET A 2 11.20 7.69 -4.30
N ASN A 3 12.00 8.43 -3.53
CA ASN A 3 12.85 7.88 -2.46
C ASN A 3 12.12 7.49 -1.15
N ASN A 4 10.80 7.63 -1.09
CA ASN A 4 10.01 7.36 0.13
C ASN A 4 9.53 5.91 0.26
N THR A 5 9.72 5.07 -0.76
CA THR A 5 9.19 3.69 -0.80
C THR A 5 9.68 2.81 0.35
N LEU A 6 10.89 3.01 0.86
CA LEU A 6 11.50 2.19 1.92
C LEU A 6 10.64 2.07 3.20
N ASN A 7 9.84 3.08 3.54
CA ASN A 7 8.97 3.04 4.72
C ASN A 7 7.71 2.17 4.54
N LEU A 8 7.32 1.86 3.29
CA LEU A 8 6.21 0.94 2.99
C LEU A 8 6.66 -0.54 2.93
N LEU A 9 7.96 -0.79 3.08
CA LEU A 9 8.61 -2.10 2.93
C LEU A 9 9.28 -2.57 4.23
N ALA A 10 9.02 -1.89 5.36
CA ALA A 10 9.61 -2.20 6.66
C ALA A 10 8.75 -3.24 7.41
N ASN A 11 9.37 -4.37 7.77
CA ASN A 11 8.69 -5.49 8.42
C ASN A 11 8.31 -5.22 9.90
N TYR A 12 7.28 -5.92 10.37
CA TYR A 12 6.87 -5.94 11.78
C TYR A 12 7.81 -6.79 12.66
N PRO A 13 7.95 -6.47 13.95
CA PRO A 13 8.74 -7.24 14.91
C PRO A 13 7.97 -8.45 15.45
N THR A 14 8.61 -9.62 15.47
CA THR A 14 8.14 -10.82 16.19
C THR A 14 8.45 -10.75 17.68
N VAL A 15 7.57 -11.31 18.51
CA VAL A 15 7.72 -11.42 19.98
C VAL A 15 8.41 -12.75 20.35
N ALA A 16 9.20 -12.76 21.42
CA ALA A 16 10.05 -13.90 21.81
C ALA A 16 9.46 -14.77 22.96
N ASP A 17 9.88 -16.04 22.99
CA ASP A 17 9.25 -17.19 23.68
C ASP A 17 9.27 -17.18 25.23
N THR A 18 8.26 -17.82 25.86
CA THR A 18 8.36 -18.57 27.16
C THR A 18 7.10 -19.43 27.46
N GLU A 19 7.23 -20.49 28.29
CA GLU A 19 6.26 -21.60 28.63
C GLU A 19 6.26 -21.88 30.18
N PRO A 20 5.43 -22.77 30.83
CA PRO A 20 4.28 -23.59 30.40
C PRO A 20 2.93 -23.28 31.19
N GLU A 21 1.74 -23.92 31.08
CA GLU A 21 1.27 -25.20 30.45
C GLU A 21 -0.23 -25.19 29.95
N SER A 22 -0.54 -25.97 28.88
CA SER A 22 -1.87 -26.50 28.42
C SER A 22 -2.94 -25.58 27.81
N TYR A 23 -3.11 -24.34 28.28
CA TYR A 23 -3.87 -23.34 27.51
C TYR A 23 -3.04 -22.81 26.34
N GLU A 24 -1.71 -22.83 26.50
CA GLU A 24 -0.73 -22.36 25.55
C GLU A 24 -0.78 -23.08 24.21
N LEU A 25 -1.06 -24.38 24.12
CA LEU A 25 -1.05 -25.05 22.80
C LEU A 25 -2.10 -24.44 21.84
N ALA A 26 -3.21 -23.92 22.38
CA ALA A 26 -4.20 -23.20 21.58
C ALA A 26 -3.77 -21.75 21.27
N GLU A 27 -3.05 -21.12 22.19
CA GLU A 27 -2.52 -19.76 22.07
C GLU A 27 -1.31 -19.69 21.11
N GLU A 28 -0.38 -20.64 21.22
CA GLU A 28 0.75 -20.90 20.33
C GLU A 28 0.27 -21.21 18.91
N VAL A 29 -0.72 -22.10 18.74
CA VAL A 29 -1.33 -22.35 17.42
C VAL A 29 -2.00 -21.10 16.86
N HIS A 30 -2.72 -20.32 17.69
CA HIS A 30 -3.30 -19.04 17.26
C HIS A 30 -2.20 -18.03 16.87
N ASN A 31 -1.10 -17.95 17.61
CA ASN A 31 0.00 -17.02 17.35
C ASN A 31 0.76 -17.41 16.08
N ILE A 32 1.02 -18.70 15.84
CA ILE A 32 1.57 -19.21 14.58
C ILE A 32 0.65 -18.87 13.39
N GLN A 33 -0.67 -19.00 13.57
CA GLN A 33 -1.64 -18.63 12.53
C GLN A 33 -1.71 -17.11 12.29
N LEU A 34 -1.54 -16.30 13.34
CA LEU A 34 -1.46 -14.85 13.23
C LEU A 34 -0.16 -14.41 12.52
N ASP A 35 0.97 -15.00 12.87
CA ASP A 35 2.26 -14.75 12.22
C ASP A 35 2.24 -15.13 10.73
N ASP A 36 1.63 -16.27 10.37
CA ASP A 36 1.41 -16.64 8.96
C ASP A 36 0.51 -15.64 8.23
N LEU A 37 -0.60 -15.20 8.85
CA LEU A 37 -1.47 -14.18 8.26
C LEU A 37 -0.72 -12.87 8.05
N VAL A 38 0.00 -12.37 9.05
CA VAL A 38 0.80 -11.15 8.97
C VAL A 38 1.86 -11.30 7.87
N PHE A 39 2.54 -12.45 7.78
CA PHE A 39 3.50 -12.71 6.71
C PHE A 39 2.85 -12.68 5.32
N ARG A 40 1.74 -13.40 5.12
CA ARG A 40 1.01 -13.45 3.84
C ARG A 40 0.50 -12.06 3.42
N VAL A 41 -0.09 -11.30 4.34
CA VAL A 41 -0.56 -9.94 4.09
C VAL A 41 0.60 -9.00 3.72
N ASN A 42 1.74 -9.10 4.39
CA ASN A 42 2.93 -8.32 4.03
C ASN A 42 3.46 -8.66 2.63
N GLN A 43 3.49 -9.94 2.23
CA GLN A 43 3.87 -10.33 0.87
C GLN A 43 2.87 -9.77 -0.16
N MET A 44 1.56 -9.93 0.08
CA MET A 44 0.52 -9.40 -0.81
C MET A 44 0.56 -7.87 -0.93
N TRP A 45 0.83 -7.15 0.17
CA TRP A 45 1.00 -5.70 0.16
C TRP A 45 2.26 -5.29 -0.62
N HIS A 46 3.39 -5.93 -0.36
CA HIS A 46 4.67 -5.69 -1.05
C HIS A 46 4.53 -5.86 -2.57
N GLU A 47 4.02 -7.00 -3.02
CA GLU A 47 3.75 -7.28 -4.44
C GLU A 47 2.78 -6.24 -5.03
N THR A 48 1.76 -5.83 -4.28
CA THR A 48 0.78 -4.85 -4.75
C THR A 48 1.42 -3.48 -4.98
N VAL A 49 2.22 -2.99 -4.02
CA VAL A 49 2.90 -1.70 -4.13
C VAL A 49 3.98 -1.72 -5.21
N GLU A 50 4.74 -2.81 -5.33
CA GLU A 50 5.75 -2.95 -6.40
C GLU A 50 5.10 -2.91 -7.80
N ASN A 51 4.01 -3.67 -8.01
CA ASN A 51 3.27 -3.66 -9.27
C ASN A 51 2.71 -2.26 -9.59
N MET A 52 2.25 -1.50 -8.59
CA MET A 52 1.81 -0.11 -8.78
C MET A 52 2.96 0.82 -9.18
N ILE A 53 4.14 0.69 -8.55
CA ILE A 53 5.33 1.46 -8.91
C ILE A 53 5.72 1.19 -10.36
N GLN A 54 5.89 -0.09 -10.73
CA GLN A 54 6.29 -0.49 -12.08
C GLN A 54 5.28 0.01 -13.14
N ARG A 55 3.98 -0.16 -12.87
CA ARG A 55 2.91 0.28 -13.77
C ARG A 55 2.80 1.80 -13.87
N TYR A 56 3.05 2.54 -12.78
CA TYR A 56 3.03 3.99 -12.81
C TYR A 56 4.19 4.57 -13.62
N THR A 57 5.40 4.04 -13.45
CA THR A 57 6.57 4.44 -14.25
C THR A 57 6.32 4.22 -15.74
N ALA A 58 5.85 3.02 -16.13
CA ALA A 58 5.53 2.72 -17.52
C ALA A 58 4.41 3.62 -18.08
N TYR A 59 3.40 3.94 -17.27
CA TYR A 59 2.31 4.85 -17.64
C TYR A 59 2.80 6.29 -17.89
N ALA A 60 3.67 6.79 -17.02
CA ALA A 60 4.27 8.12 -17.17
C ALA A 60 5.13 8.21 -18.45
N GLU A 61 5.91 7.16 -18.74
CA GLU A 61 6.69 7.04 -19.97
C GLU A 61 5.79 7.01 -21.23
N GLU A 62 4.74 6.16 -21.24
CA GLU A 62 3.79 6.04 -22.36
C GLU A 62 3.09 7.38 -22.68
N HIS A 63 2.73 8.14 -21.65
CA HIS A 63 2.04 9.43 -21.80
C HIS A 63 2.98 10.65 -21.86
N ASN A 64 4.30 10.45 -21.86
CA ASN A 64 5.32 11.50 -21.87
C ASN A 64 5.14 12.52 -20.72
N ILE A 65 4.73 12.05 -19.54
CA ILE A 65 4.54 12.87 -18.34
C ILE A 65 5.92 13.22 -17.79
N ASP A 66 6.20 14.50 -17.57
CA ASP A 66 7.52 14.91 -17.08
C ASP A 66 7.78 14.42 -15.65
N GLU A 67 9.08 14.42 -15.30
CA GLU A 67 9.54 13.90 -14.01
C GLU A 67 9.02 14.71 -12.82
N SER A 68 8.72 16.00 -13.00
CA SER A 68 8.24 16.88 -11.94
C SER A 68 6.79 16.55 -11.60
N CYS A 69 5.93 16.50 -12.61
CA CYS A 69 4.52 16.11 -12.46
C CYS A 69 4.41 14.66 -11.94
N ARG A 70 5.17 13.73 -12.52
CA ARG A 70 5.24 12.32 -12.10
C ARG A 70 5.61 12.20 -10.62
N ASP A 71 6.71 12.84 -10.22
CA ASP A 71 7.21 12.72 -8.85
C ASP A 71 6.31 13.46 -7.85
N GLU A 72 5.69 14.59 -8.22
CA GLU A 72 4.74 15.31 -7.37
C GLU A 72 3.48 14.49 -7.14
N MET A 73 2.82 14.02 -8.20
CA MET A 73 1.58 13.25 -8.11
C MET A 73 1.76 11.94 -7.33
N TRP A 74 2.90 11.26 -7.51
CA TRP A 74 3.23 10.09 -6.71
C TRP A 74 3.48 10.44 -5.24
N ASN A 75 4.40 11.37 -4.94
CA ASN A 75 4.84 11.60 -3.56
C ASN A 75 3.82 12.36 -2.70
N GLN A 76 3.04 13.27 -3.31
CA GLN A 76 2.04 14.07 -2.59
C GLN A 76 0.64 13.47 -2.64
N GLY A 77 0.31 12.72 -3.70
CA GLY A 77 -0.93 11.97 -3.84
C GLY A 77 -0.78 10.52 -3.39
N TRP A 78 -0.37 9.66 -4.31
CA TRP A 78 -0.50 8.20 -4.16
C TRP A 78 0.26 7.60 -2.97
N TYR A 79 1.50 8.05 -2.74
CA TYR A 79 2.32 7.57 -1.61
C TYR A 79 1.65 7.84 -0.26
N ARG A 80 0.98 8.99 -0.09
CA ARG A 80 0.28 9.33 1.16
C ARG A 80 -0.95 8.45 1.39
N TYR A 81 -1.67 8.13 0.31
CA TYR A 81 -2.77 7.17 0.35
C TYR A 81 -2.26 5.77 0.74
N LEU A 82 -1.22 5.25 0.07
CA LEU A 82 -0.62 3.96 0.41
C LEU A 82 -0.10 3.91 1.85
N TYR A 83 0.46 5.01 2.36
CA TYR A 83 0.90 5.11 3.76
C TYR A 83 -0.27 5.02 4.75
N SER A 84 -1.43 5.59 4.43
CA SER A 84 -2.66 5.42 5.22
C SER A 84 -3.11 3.97 5.23
N ILE A 85 -3.23 3.33 4.06
CA ILE A 85 -3.65 1.93 3.93
C ILE A 85 -2.69 1.00 4.69
N HIS A 86 -1.37 1.25 4.64
CA HIS A 86 -0.40 0.50 5.43
C HIS A 86 -0.59 0.68 6.95
N GLY A 87 -0.96 1.89 7.40
CA GLY A 87 -1.32 2.15 8.80
C GLY A 87 -2.59 1.41 9.23
N ASP A 88 -3.61 1.38 8.37
CA ASP A 88 -4.86 0.67 8.60
C ASP A 88 -4.64 -0.86 8.64
N LEU A 89 -3.85 -1.40 7.70
CA LEU A 89 -3.42 -2.80 7.70
C LEU A 89 -2.70 -3.17 9.01
N ASN A 90 -1.76 -2.33 9.47
CA ASN A 90 -1.06 -2.54 10.74
C ASN A 90 -2.05 -2.57 11.92
N TYR A 91 -2.99 -1.62 11.95
CA TYR A 91 -3.96 -1.51 13.02
C TYR A 91 -4.85 -2.75 13.12
N PHE A 92 -5.45 -3.19 12.01
CA PHE A 92 -6.35 -4.36 12.03
C PHE A 92 -5.63 -5.68 12.27
N LEU A 93 -4.41 -5.87 11.74
CA LEU A 93 -3.63 -7.10 11.97
C LEU A 93 -3.27 -7.32 13.44
N HIS A 94 -3.10 -6.24 14.22
CA HIS A 94 -2.72 -6.30 15.64
C HIS A 94 -3.87 -5.99 16.61
N ASP A 95 -5.10 -5.82 16.13
CA ASP A 95 -6.27 -5.62 16.99
C ASP A 95 -6.67 -6.94 17.67
N GLU A 96 -6.42 -7.03 18.99
CA GLU A 96 -6.73 -8.20 19.83
C GLU A 96 -8.23 -8.53 19.92
N HIS A 97 -9.11 -7.60 19.56
CA HIS A 97 -10.57 -7.79 19.59
C HIS A 97 -11.12 -8.40 18.29
N LEU A 98 -10.32 -8.49 17.23
CA LEU A 98 -10.71 -9.12 15.96
C LEU A 98 -10.38 -10.62 15.93
N SER A 99 -11.23 -11.40 15.26
CA SER A 99 -10.91 -12.79 14.92
C SER A 99 -9.88 -12.84 13.79
N LEU A 100 -9.11 -13.93 13.69
CA LEU A 100 -8.16 -14.13 12.59
C LEU A 100 -8.84 -14.01 11.20
N GLU A 101 -10.04 -14.58 11.05
CA GLU A 101 -10.84 -14.49 9.82
C GLU A 101 -11.21 -13.04 9.48
N THR A 102 -11.61 -12.24 10.48
CA THR A 102 -11.95 -10.83 10.27
C THR A 102 -10.71 -9.99 9.94
N ARG A 103 -9.55 -10.28 10.54
CA ARG A 103 -8.27 -9.64 10.19
C ARG A 103 -7.90 -9.92 8.73
N GLU A 104 -8.03 -11.18 8.28
CA GLU A 104 -7.77 -11.59 6.90
C GLU A 104 -8.72 -10.89 5.91
N GLN A 105 -10.02 -10.89 6.18
CA GLN A 105 -11.03 -10.22 5.34
C GLN A 105 -10.76 -8.72 5.19
N LEU A 106 -10.48 -8.00 6.29
CA LEU A 106 -10.17 -6.56 6.25
C LEU A 106 -8.87 -6.27 5.49
N ALA A 107 -7.84 -7.12 5.64
CA ALA A 107 -6.60 -6.99 4.90
C ALA A 107 -6.79 -7.20 3.39
N GLU A 108 -7.54 -8.23 2.99
CA GLU A 108 -7.88 -8.48 1.58
C GLU A 108 -8.71 -7.33 0.99
N GLU A 109 -9.69 -6.80 1.73
CA GLU A 109 -10.51 -5.66 1.28
C GLU A 109 -9.71 -4.38 1.09
N LEU A 110 -8.81 -4.05 2.02
CA LEU A 110 -7.91 -2.89 1.91
C LEU A 110 -6.96 -3.02 0.70
N ILE A 111 -6.33 -4.18 0.52
CA ILE A 111 -5.42 -4.45 -0.60
C ILE A 111 -6.18 -4.42 -1.95
N ARG A 112 -7.41 -4.95 -1.99
CA ARG A 112 -8.27 -4.89 -3.17
C ARG A 112 -8.71 -3.45 -3.48
N GLY A 113 -9.13 -2.70 -2.47
CA GLY A 113 -9.51 -1.29 -2.60
C GLY A 113 -8.37 -0.44 -3.18
N ALA A 114 -7.15 -0.58 -2.65
CA ALA A 114 -5.98 0.11 -3.18
C ALA A 114 -5.69 -0.23 -4.67
N LYS A 115 -5.93 -1.47 -5.11
CA LYS A 115 -5.80 -1.88 -6.53
C LYS A 115 -6.86 -1.25 -7.43
N GLU A 116 -8.08 -1.09 -6.93
CA GLU A 116 -9.19 -0.43 -7.64
C GLU A 116 -8.96 1.09 -7.73
N ASP A 117 -8.60 1.72 -6.62
CA ASP A 117 -8.30 3.16 -6.52
C ASP A 117 -7.07 3.58 -7.36
N PHE A 118 -6.13 2.68 -7.60
CA PHE A 118 -4.97 2.97 -8.45
C PHE A 118 -5.36 3.31 -9.89
N LEU A 119 -6.44 2.73 -10.43
CA LEU A 119 -6.93 3.08 -11.76
C LEU A 119 -7.46 4.52 -11.81
N TRP A 120 -8.11 4.98 -10.73
CA TRP A 120 -8.57 6.36 -10.58
C TRP A 120 -7.39 7.31 -10.42
N PHE A 121 -6.34 6.92 -9.69
CA PHE A 121 -5.11 7.70 -9.61
C PHE A 121 -4.45 7.91 -10.97
N LEU A 122 -4.31 6.88 -11.81
CA LEU A 122 -3.75 7.05 -13.16
C LEU A 122 -4.55 8.06 -14.00
N ASN A 123 -5.88 8.03 -13.93
CA ASN A 123 -6.74 9.01 -14.61
C ASN A 123 -6.51 10.44 -14.07
N MET A 124 -6.45 10.64 -12.75
CA MET A 124 -6.18 11.95 -12.14
C MET A 124 -4.82 12.52 -12.57
N VAL A 125 -3.79 11.68 -12.68
CA VAL A 125 -2.46 12.09 -13.18
C VAL A 125 -2.54 12.58 -14.63
N LYS A 126 -3.34 11.91 -15.48
CA LYS A 126 -3.53 12.32 -16.87
C LYS A 126 -4.31 13.63 -17.00
N GLU A 127 -5.36 13.81 -16.20
CA GLU A 127 -6.14 15.04 -16.14
C GLU A 127 -5.32 16.24 -15.65
N GLU A 128 -4.46 16.03 -14.64
CA GLU A 128 -3.51 17.03 -14.15
C GLU A 128 -2.51 17.42 -15.25
N TRP A 129 -1.89 16.43 -15.89
CA TRP A 129 -0.93 16.63 -16.98
C TRP A 129 -1.52 17.41 -18.16
N ASP A 130 -2.73 17.01 -18.59
CA ASP A 130 -3.44 17.68 -19.68
C ASP A 130 -3.84 19.11 -19.29
N ARG A 131 -4.18 19.37 -18.02
CA ARG A 131 -4.51 20.72 -17.55
C ARG A 131 -3.30 21.65 -17.61
N ILE A 132 -2.12 21.17 -17.22
CA ILE A 132 -0.86 21.93 -17.32
C ILE A 132 -0.63 22.32 -18.78
N HIS A 133 -0.66 21.35 -19.70
CA HIS A 133 -0.38 21.57 -21.13
C HIS A 133 -1.45 22.39 -21.86
N GLN A 134 -2.71 22.30 -21.45
CA GLN A 134 -3.77 23.18 -21.97
C GLN A 134 -3.64 24.62 -21.44
N SER A 135 -3.14 24.80 -20.20
CA SER A 135 -2.97 26.13 -19.62
C SER A 135 -1.86 26.94 -20.29
N GLU A 136 -0.77 26.28 -20.71
CA GLU A 136 0.35 26.93 -21.42
C GLU A 136 -0.07 27.51 -22.79
N ILE A 137 -0.97 26.84 -23.50
CA ILE A 137 -1.48 27.28 -24.82
C ILE A 137 -2.30 28.59 -24.73
N ILE A 138 -2.84 28.92 -23.55
CA ILE A 138 -3.75 30.07 -23.37
C ILE A 138 -2.99 31.38 -23.05
N VAL A 139 -1.70 31.31 -22.68
CA VAL A 139 -0.93 32.49 -22.25
C VAL A 139 -0.28 33.25 -23.43
N ASP A 140 -0.24 32.65 -24.62
CA ASP A 140 0.36 33.23 -25.85
C ASP A 140 -0.67 33.97 -26.75
N VAL A 141 -1.43 34.93 -26.20
CA VAL A 141 -2.38 35.80 -26.95
C VAL A 141 -2.25 37.28 -26.61
#